data_AF-A0A1Y1UUC1-F1
#
_entry.id   AF-A0A1Y1UUC1-F1
#
_cell.length_a   1.000
_cell.length_b   1.000
_cell.length_c   1.000
_cell.angle_alpha   90.00
_cell.angle_beta   90.00
_cell.angle_gamma   90.00
#
_symmetry.space_group_name_H-M   'P 1'
#
loop_
_entity.id
_entity.type
_entity.pdbx_description
1 polymer ?
#
loop_
_entity_poly.entity_id
_entity_poly.type
_entity_poly.pdbx_seq_one_letter_code
_entity_poly.pdbx_strand_id
1 'polypeptide(L)'
;MSKNPYANNSQLSSLEQEVLWEYVKLSDKIKRISNLAKETAETPNESLLTELRDLEKKMGLVLTLFKASVWTVVNDREAELAAKVAQEQAGRYQPQDYEEEDSLEQEWR
;
A
#
# COMPACT_ATOMS: atom_id res chain seq x y z
N MET A 1 35.41 -4.10 -40.01
CA MET A 1 36.47 -3.71 -39.04
C MET A 1 36.69 -2.21 -39.17
N SER A 2 36.38 -1.44 -38.12
CA SER A 2 36.65 0.00 -38.10
C SER A 2 38.16 0.22 -38.00
N LYS A 3 38.78 0.82 -39.03
CA LYS A 3 40.22 1.08 -39.09
C LYS A 3 40.56 2.28 -38.21
N ASN A 4 41.69 2.22 -37.51
CA ASN A 4 42.17 3.34 -36.69
C ASN A 4 42.43 4.58 -37.57
N PRO A 5 41.68 5.69 -37.41
CA PRO A 5 41.83 6.89 -38.22
C PRO A 5 43.15 7.64 -37.95
N TYR A 6 43.81 7.36 -36.82
CA TYR A 6 45.07 7.99 -36.44
C TYR A 6 46.30 7.25 -36.99
N ALA A 7 46.12 6.06 -37.60
CA ALA A 7 47.22 5.18 -38.05
C ALA A 7 48.15 5.79 -39.12
N ASN A 8 47.69 6.81 -39.84
CA ASN A 8 48.47 7.46 -40.91
C ASN A 8 49.06 8.82 -40.49
N ASN A 9 48.99 9.18 -39.21
CA ASN A 9 49.45 10.48 -38.74
C ASN A 9 50.94 10.46 -38.40
N SER A 10 51.77 11.06 -39.25
CA SER A 10 53.24 11.13 -39.09
C SER A 10 53.70 12.01 -37.93
N GLN A 11 52.81 12.82 -37.34
CA GLN A 11 53.11 13.67 -36.17
C GLN A 11 52.87 12.96 -34.84
N LEU A 12 52.29 11.74 -34.86
CA LEU A 12 51.99 10.94 -33.68
C LEU A 12 52.86 9.70 -33.65
N SER A 13 53.39 9.36 -32.48
CA SER A 13 54.02 8.06 -32.26
C SER A 13 53.00 6.93 -32.34
N SER A 14 53.44 5.71 -32.66
CA SER A 14 52.54 4.55 -32.77
C SER A 14 51.71 4.30 -31.51
N LEU A 15 52.29 4.54 -30.33
CA LEU A 15 51.60 4.40 -29.05
C LEU A 15 50.48 5.45 -28.89
N GLU A 16 50.73 6.70 -29.24
CA GLU A 16 49.72 7.77 -29.15
C GLU A 16 48.53 7.49 -30.06
N GLN A 17 48.79 6.96 -31.27
CA GLN A 17 47.73 6.59 -32.22
C GLN A 17 46.83 5.46 -31.69
N GLU A 18 47.42 4.46 -31.03
CA GLU A 18 46.67 3.35 -30.41
C GLU A 18 45.86 3.83 -29.21
N VAL A 19 46.47 4.63 -28.32
CA VAL A 19 45.79 5.17 -27.14
C VAL A 19 44.60 6.04 -27.53
N LEU A 20 44.78 6.97 -28.48
CA LEU A 20 43.69 7.81 -28.97
C LEU A 20 42.54 6.98 -29.57
N TRP A 21 42.88 5.90 -30.28
CA TRP A 21 41.89 5.01 -30.85
C TRP A 21 41.08 4.26 -29.78
N GLU A 22 41.75 3.75 -28.75
CA GLU A 22 41.05 3.11 -27.62
C GLU A 22 40.20 4.12 -26.83
N TYR A 23 40.64 5.37 -26.69
CA TYR A 23 39.83 6.43 -26.08
C TYR A 23 38.57 6.75 -26.88
N VAL A 24 38.64 6.78 -28.21
CA VAL A 24 37.44 6.97 -29.06
C VAL A 24 36.48 5.81 -28.86
N LYS A 25 36.95 4.56 -28.89
CA LYS A 25 36.11 3.39 -28.63
C LYS A 25 35.49 3.43 -27.23
N LEU A 26 36.24 3.83 -26.23
CA LEU A 26 35.76 3.95 -24.85
C LEU A 26 34.69 5.04 -24.75
N SER A 27 34.92 6.21 -25.35
CA SER A 27 33.95 7.31 -25.39
C SER A 27 32.63 6.86 -26.04
N ASP A 28 32.70 6.13 -27.15
CA ASP A 28 31.50 5.59 -27.80
C ASP A 28 30.77 4.56 -26.94
N LYS A 29 31.51 3.69 -26.24
CA LYS A 29 30.91 2.77 -25.26
C LYS A 29 30.23 3.53 -24.12
N ILE A 30 30.87 4.56 -23.57
CA ILE A 30 30.30 5.41 -22.50
C ILE A 30 29.04 6.11 -22.98
N LYS A 31 29.04 6.69 -24.18
CA LYS A 31 27.83 7.30 -24.78
C LYS A 31 26.72 6.28 -24.92
N ARG A 32 27.02 5.07 -25.38
CA ARG A 32 26.03 3.99 -25.51
C ARG A 32 25.46 3.58 -24.15
N ILE A 33 26.30 3.46 -23.13
CA ILE A 33 25.85 3.15 -21.76
C ILE A 33 24.98 4.28 -21.22
N SER A 34 25.38 5.53 -21.40
CA SER A 34 24.59 6.70 -20.97
C SER A 34 23.23 6.74 -21.66
N ASN A 35 23.17 6.46 -22.96
CA ASN A 35 21.91 6.38 -23.70
C ASN A 35 21.03 5.23 -23.20
N LEU A 36 21.58 4.04 -22.98
CA LEU A 36 20.84 2.89 -22.45
C LEU A 36 20.34 3.14 -21.02
N ALA A 37 21.16 3.77 -20.18
CA ALA A 37 20.77 4.15 -18.83
C ALA A 37 19.62 5.17 -18.85
N LYS A 38 19.69 6.14 -19.76
CA LYS A 38 18.63 7.12 -19.98
C LYS A 38 17.35 6.45 -20.47
N GLU A 39 17.43 5.57 -21.47
CA GLU A 39 16.28 4.81 -21.98
C GLU A 39 15.65 3.94 -20.88
N THR A 40 16.45 3.28 -20.06
CA THR A 40 15.96 2.46 -18.94
C THR A 40 15.32 3.32 -17.84
N ALA A 41 15.83 4.53 -17.59
CA ALA A 41 15.29 5.45 -16.60
C ALA A 41 14.02 6.16 -17.09
N GLU A 42 13.97 6.52 -18.37
CA GLU A 42 12.86 7.26 -19.00
C GLU A 42 11.74 6.35 -19.48
N THR A 43 11.99 5.06 -19.63
CA THR A 43 10.97 4.04 -19.96
C THR A 43 10.72 3.17 -18.72
N PRO A 44 10.12 3.73 -17.64
CA PRO A 44 9.65 2.90 -16.54
C PRO A 44 8.66 1.89 -17.12
N ASN A 45 8.77 0.64 -16.67
CA ASN A 45 8.07 -0.50 -17.25
C ASN A 45 6.54 -0.32 -17.07
N GLU A 46 5.87 0.31 -18.04
CA GLU A 46 4.43 0.67 -17.96
C GLU A 46 3.54 -0.56 -17.75
N SER A 47 3.98 -1.71 -18.28
CA SER A 47 3.36 -3.01 -18.03
C SER A 47 3.36 -3.36 -16.53
N LEU A 48 4.50 -3.22 -15.86
CA LEU A 48 4.64 -3.47 -14.43
C LEU A 48 3.76 -2.51 -13.62
N LEU A 49 3.71 -1.22 -13.97
CA LEU A 49 2.83 -0.26 -13.30
C LEU A 49 1.35 -0.62 -13.46
N THR A 50 0.97 -1.10 -14.65
CA THR A 50 -0.40 -1.55 -14.92
C THR A 50 -0.76 -2.78 -14.07
N GLU A 51 0.14 -3.77 -14.02
CA GLU A 51 -0.01 -4.98 -13.20
C GLU A 51 -0.10 -4.64 -11.70
N LEU A 52 0.75 -3.74 -11.20
CA LEU A 52 0.70 -3.27 -9.81
C LEU A 52 -0.63 -2.57 -9.51
N ARG A 53 -1.12 -1.74 -10.42
CA ARG A 53 -2.39 -1.02 -10.24
C ARG A 53 -3.59 -1.97 -10.23
N ASP A 54 -3.55 -3.04 -11.01
CA ASP A 54 -4.60 -4.06 -10.97
C ASP A 54 -4.52 -4.91 -9.70
N LEU A 55 -3.31 -5.19 -9.21
CA LEU A 55 -3.12 -5.83 -7.91
C LEU A 55 -3.67 -4.95 -6.77
N GLU A 56 -3.38 -3.65 -6.79
CA GLU A 56 -3.88 -2.68 -5.81
C GLU A 56 -5.40 -2.68 -5.73
N LYS A 57 -6.10 -2.64 -6.87
CA LYS A 57 -7.58 -2.69 -6.90
C LYS A 57 -8.12 -3.97 -6.27
N LYS A 58 -7.51 -5.12 -6.60
CA LYS A 58 -7.94 -6.44 -6.09
C LYS A 58 -7.71 -6.52 -4.59
N MET A 59 -6.53 -6.13 -4.12
CA MET A 59 -6.19 -6.15 -2.69
C MET A 59 -7.00 -5.12 -1.90
N GLY A 60 -7.28 -3.95 -2.46
CA GLY A 60 -8.14 -2.93 -1.85
C GLY A 60 -9.59 -3.42 -1.67
N LEU A 61 -10.12 -4.16 -2.66
CA LEU A 61 -11.42 -4.81 -2.53
C LEU A 61 -11.40 -5.88 -1.44
N VAL A 62 -10.39 -6.77 -1.45
CA VAL A 62 -10.24 -7.82 -0.43
C VAL A 62 -10.14 -7.21 0.97
N LEU A 63 -9.35 -6.15 1.15
CA LEU A 63 -9.22 -5.46 2.43
C LEU A 63 -10.54 -4.85 2.88
N THR A 64 -11.28 -4.21 1.97
CA THR A 64 -12.59 -3.62 2.30
C THR A 64 -13.59 -4.70 2.72
N LEU A 65 -13.68 -5.80 1.97
CA LEU A 65 -14.56 -6.92 2.31
C LEU A 65 -14.17 -7.56 3.64
N PHE A 66 -12.86 -7.74 3.87
CA PHE A 66 -12.35 -8.26 5.13
C PHE A 66 -12.71 -7.34 6.31
N LYS A 67 -12.49 -6.03 6.18
CA LYS A 67 -12.87 -5.04 7.22
C LYS A 67 -14.37 -5.05 7.49
N ALA A 68 -15.21 -5.10 6.46
CA ALA A 68 -16.65 -5.18 6.62
C ALA A 68 -17.08 -6.47 7.34
N SER A 69 -16.46 -7.60 6.99
CA SER A 69 -16.75 -8.89 7.64
C SER A 69 -16.40 -8.88 9.13
N VAL A 70 -15.23 -8.36 9.49
CA VAL A 70 -14.79 -8.23 10.89
C VAL A 70 -15.68 -7.25 11.64
N TRP A 71 -15.99 -6.09 11.05
CA TRP A 71 -16.85 -5.10 11.69
C TRP A 71 -18.23 -5.66 12.01
N THR A 72 -18.83 -6.41 11.08
CA THR A 72 -20.13 -7.06 11.28
C THR A 72 -20.08 -8.02 12.48
N VAL A 73 -19.07 -8.88 12.53
CA VAL A 73 -18.92 -9.85 13.63
C VAL A 73 -18.69 -9.15 14.96
N VAL A 74 -17.83 -8.13 15.02
CA VAL A 74 -17.56 -7.38 16.26
C VAL A 74 -18.83 -6.67 16.74
N ASN A 75 -19.53 -6.00 15.82
CA ASN A 75 -20.77 -5.30 16.13
C ASN A 75 -21.87 -6.25 16.65
N ASP A 76 -22.02 -7.43 16.04
CA ASP A 76 -22.99 -8.43 16.51
C ASP A 76 -22.67 -8.91 17.94
N ARG A 77 -21.39 -9.05 18.28
CA ARG A 77 -20.96 -9.44 19.64
C ARG A 77 -21.22 -8.33 20.67
N GLU A 78 -20.96 -7.08 20.30
CA GLU A 78 -21.25 -5.92 21.15
C GLU A 78 -22.76 -5.78 21.40
N ALA A 79 -23.58 -5.99 20.36
CA ALA A 79 -25.04 -5.97 20.47
C ALA A 79 -25.57 -7.10 21.37
N GLU A 80 -25.04 -8.32 21.22
CA GLU A 80 -25.41 -9.45 22.08
C GLU A 80 -25.06 -9.18 23.55
N LEU A 81 -23.88 -8.60 23.82
CA LEU A 81 -23.47 -8.22 25.16
C LEU A 81 -24.37 -7.12 25.75
N ALA A 82 -24.68 -6.09 24.96
CA ALA A 82 -25.58 -5.01 25.37
C ALA A 82 -26.99 -5.53 25.71
N ALA A 83 -27.52 -6.47 24.92
CA ALA A 83 -28.81 -7.10 25.17
C ALA A 83 -28.82 -7.91 26.48
N LYS A 84 -27.75 -8.65 26.76
CA LYS A 84 -27.59 -9.39 28.04
C LYS A 84 -27.56 -8.46 29.25
N VAL A 85 -26.81 -7.35 29.15
CA VAL A 85 -26.74 -6.33 30.21
C VAL A 85 -28.11 -5.68 30.42
N ALA A 86 -28.84 -5.35 29.34
CA ALA A 86 -30.18 -4.79 29.44
C ALA A 86 -31.18 -5.76 30.07
N GLN A 87 -31.12 -7.05 29.74
CA GLN A 87 -31.94 -8.08 30.38
C GLN A 87 -31.64 -8.24 31.88
N GLU A 88 -30.36 -8.19 32.27
CA GLU A 88 -29.98 -8.27 33.69
C GLU A 88 -30.44 -7.04 34.48
N GLN A 89 -30.40 -5.86 33.88
CA GLN A 89 -30.93 -4.63 34.50
C GLN A 89 -32.46 -4.64 34.59
N ALA A 90 -33.16 -5.12 33.56
CA ALA A 90 -34.62 -5.26 33.58
C ALA A 90 -35.07 -6.31 34.61
N GLY A 91 -34.32 -7.40 34.78
CA GLY A 91 -34.58 -8.41 35.81
C GLY A 91 -34.34 -7.94 37.24
N ARG A 92 -33.55 -6.86 37.45
CA ARG A 92 -33.39 -6.21 38.77
C ARG A 92 -34.46 -5.19 39.10
N TYR A 93 -35.25 -4.73 38.12
CA TYR A 93 -36.41 -3.88 38.38
C TYR A 93 -37.61 -4.78 38.72
N GLN A 94 -37.68 -5.25 39.97
CA GLN A 94 -38.96 -5.68 40.53
C GLN A 94 -39.78 -4.41 40.79
N PRO A 95 -41.03 -4.30 40.29
CA PRO A 95 -41.93 -3.27 40.80
C PRO A 95 -42.13 -3.56 42.29
N GLN A 96 -41.68 -2.64 43.16
CA GLN A 96 -42.11 -2.65 44.56
C GLN A 96 -43.61 -2.46 44.56
N ASP A 97 -44.32 -3.42 45.15
CA ASP A 97 -45.78 -3.45 45.23
C ASP A 97 -46.31 -2.11 45.76
N TYR A 98 -47.09 -1.41 44.92
CA TYR A 98 -47.80 -0.18 45.27
C TYR A 98 -49.04 -0.47 46.12
N GLU A 99 -48.89 -1.23 47.22
CA GLU A 99 -49.99 -1.53 48.15
C GLU A 99 -49.90 -0.77 49.49
N GLU A 100 -48.81 -0.04 49.76
CA GLU A 100 -48.65 0.72 51.01
C GLU A 100 -49.32 2.12 51.02
N GLU A 101 -49.63 2.72 49.86
CA GLU A 101 -50.29 4.04 49.84
C GLU A 101 -51.79 3.97 50.20
N ASP A 102 -52.47 2.89 49.83
CA ASP A 102 -53.91 2.71 50.08
C ASP A 102 -54.20 2.37 51.56
N SER A 103 -53.20 1.86 52.27
CA SER A 103 -53.28 1.56 53.71
C SER A 103 -53.01 2.79 54.59
N LEU A 104 -52.14 3.71 54.14
CA LEU A 104 -51.88 4.98 54.82
C LEU A 104 -53.04 5.99 54.62
N GLU A 105 -53.72 5.96 53.47
CA GLU A 105 -54.94 6.75 53.27
C GLU A 105 -56.13 6.24 54.11
N GLN A 106 -56.14 4.96 54.48
CA GLN A 106 -57.17 4.39 55.36
C GLN A 106 -56.91 4.65 56.86
N GLU A 107 -55.66 4.91 57.26
CA GLU A 107 -55.31 5.16 58.67
C GLU A 107 -55.66 6.58 59.15
N TRP A 108 -55.85 7.53 58.22
CA TRP A 108 -56.15 8.94 58.52
C TRP A 108 -57.60 9.37 58.25
N ARG A 109 -58.55 8.43 58.11
CA ARG A 109 -59.97 8.71 57.88
C ARG A 109 -60.87 8.37 59.08
#